data_AF-A0AAU5CZE1-F1
#
_entry.id   AF-A0AAU5CZE1-F1
#
_cell.length_a   1.000
_cell.length_b   1.000
_cell.length_c   1.000
_cell.angle_alpha   90.00
_cell.angle_beta   90.00
_cell.angle_gamma   90.00
#
_symmetry.space_group_name_H-M   'P 1'
#
loop_
_entity.id
_entity.type
_entity.pdbx_description
1 polymer ?
#
loop_
_entity_poly.entity_id
_entity_poly.type
_entity_poly.pdbx_seq_one_letter_code
_entity_poly.pdbx_strand_id
1 'polypeptide(L)'
;MTSAGDRLVATTRLRDRARRQEQYEAHYHEARVLLLIDRFTGVKKGLEGLTKLAKLDFLLRYPAMLERLLAEDGIPWPDGAQPTSAERLSVESRMTRYKYGPWDHRYYTVLGSLAARDLITYGGTDRAEFRITASGAVAAAMLAETDEWSVVAKRITLLKKHFNKSGTTLKTLIYDRLPDAVDRPWRTEI
;
A
#
# COMPACT_ATOMS: atom_id res chain seq x y z
N MET A 1 15.00 -40.92 16.55
CA MET A 1 14.89 -39.90 17.61
C MET A 1 15.75 -38.71 17.21
N THR A 2 15.16 -37.57 16.85
CA THR A 2 15.88 -36.35 16.42
C THR A 2 16.68 -35.79 17.60
N SER A 3 17.98 -35.54 17.42
CA SER A 3 18.86 -35.10 18.51
C SER A 3 18.51 -33.68 18.99
N ALA A 4 18.92 -33.32 20.20
CA ALA A 4 18.77 -31.95 20.69
C ALA A 4 19.46 -30.91 19.78
N GLY A 5 20.58 -31.29 19.15
CA GLY A 5 21.28 -30.47 18.16
C GLY A 5 20.46 -30.23 16.89
N ASP A 6 19.78 -31.26 16.38
CA ASP A 6 18.93 -31.16 15.20
C ASP A 6 17.71 -30.26 15.44
N ARG A 7 17.15 -30.29 16.65
CA ARG A 7 16.04 -29.39 17.06
C ARG A 7 16.48 -27.93 17.16
N LEU A 8 17.69 -27.66 17.64
CA LEU A 8 18.24 -26.30 17.73
C LEU A 8 18.54 -25.71 16.34
N VAL A 9 19.08 -26.51 15.42
CA VAL A 9 19.31 -26.09 14.03
C VAL A 9 17.99 -25.83 13.30
N ALA A 10 16.99 -26.69 13.49
CA ALA A 10 15.66 -26.51 12.90
C ALA A 10 14.95 -25.24 13.40
N THR A 11 15.01 -24.94 14.71
CA THR A 11 14.40 -23.74 15.28
C THR A 11 15.10 -22.44 14.82
N THR A 12 16.43 -22.47 14.67
CA THR A 12 17.20 -21.34 14.13
C THR A 12 16.80 -21.06 12.67
N ARG A 13 16.73 -22.09 11.82
CA ARG A 13 16.29 -21.96 10.42
C ARG A 13 14.87 -21.40 10.30
N LEU A 14 13.95 -21.81 11.19
CA LEU A 14 12.59 -21.28 11.23
C LEU A 14 12.56 -19.79 11.58
N ARG A 15 13.34 -19.36 12.58
CA ARG A 15 13.45 -17.94 12.95
C ARG A 15 14.03 -17.09 11.82
N ASP A 16 15.08 -17.57 11.16
CA ASP A 16 15.69 -16.85 10.02
C ASP A 16 14.75 -16.74 8.83
N ARG A 17 13.93 -17.76 8.59
CA ARG A 17 12.88 -17.70 7.57
C ARG A 17 11.79 -16.70 7.93
N ALA A 18 11.32 -16.72 9.18
CA ALA A 18 10.31 -15.78 9.67
C ALA A 18 10.80 -14.32 9.55
N ARG A 19 12.03 -14.05 10.01
CA ARG A 19 12.63 -12.71 9.91
C ARG A 19 12.76 -12.23 8.46
N ARG A 20 13.20 -13.11 7.55
CA ARG A 20 13.28 -12.76 6.12
C ARG A 20 11.92 -12.47 5.51
N GLN A 21 10.90 -13.24 5.89
CA GLN A 21 9.52 -13.00 5.46
C GLN A 21 9.02 -11.63 5.96
N GLU A 22 9.21 -11.32 7.24
CA GLU A 22 8.82 -10.03 7.82
C GLU A 22 9.54 -8.86 7.15
N GLN A 23 10.85 -8.99 6.88
CA GLN A 23 11.63 -7.98 6.16
C GLN A 23 11.14 -7.80 4.73
N TYR A 24 10.85 -8.90 4.03
CA TYR A 24 10.30 -8.87 2.68
C TYR A 24 8.96 -8.13 2.64
N GLU A 25 8.06 -8.46 3.57
CA GLU A 25 6.76 -7.78 3.71
C GLU A 25 6.96 -6.29 4.00
N ALA A 26 7.84 -5.93 4.93
CA ALA A 26 8.13 -4.53 5.24
C ALA A 26 8.62 -3.75 4.02
N HIS A 27 9.61 -4.28 3.29
CA HIS A 27 10.14 -3.65 2.08
C HIS A 27 9.08 -3.53 0.97
N TYR A 28 8.23 -4.55 0.81
CA TYR A 28 7.12 -4.51 -0.13
C TYR A 28 6.14 -3.36 0.19
N HIS A 29 5.82 -3.14 1.47
CA HIS A 29 4.95 -2.02 1.84
C HIS A 29 5.65 -0.67 1.70
N GLU A 30 6.95 -0.57 2.02
CA GLU A 30 7.74 0.63 1.82
C GLU A 30 7.81 1.05 0.35
N ALA A 31 8.11 0.12 -0.56
CA ALA A 31 8.16 0.37 -2.00
C ALA A 31 6.81 0.90 -2.52
N ARG A 32 5.70 0.25 -2.16
CA ARG A 32 4.36 0.67 -2.57
C ARG A 32 3.99 2.06 -2.04
N VAL A 33 4.30 2.35 -0.78
CA VAL A 33 4.04 3.66 -0.16
C VAL A 33 4.93 4.75 -0.79
N LEU A 34 6.19 4.44 -1.09
CA LEU A 34 7.09 5.35 -1.78
C LEU A 34 6.55 5.74 -3.17
N LEU A 35 6.13 4.75 -3.97
CA LEU A 35 5.53 4.99 -5.29
C LEU A 35 4.24 5.82 -5.21
N LEU A 36 3.41 5.58 -4.19
CA LEU A 36 2.22 6.39 -3.95
C LEU A 36 2.56 7.84 -3.60
N ILE A 37 3.52 8.05 -2.70
CA ILE A 37 3.95 9.40 -2.29
C ILE A 37 4.57 10.13 -3.49
N ASP A 38 5.45 9.48 -4.25
CA ASP A 38 6.05 10.03 -5.46
C ASP A 38 4.97 10.50 -6.45
N ARG A 39 4.04 9.62 -6.82
CA ARG A 39 3.00 9.97 -7.80
C ARG A 39 2.03 11.04 -7.32
N PHE A 40 1.75 11.09 -6.02
CA PHE A 40 0.80 12.03 -5.45
C PHE A 40 1.43 13.36 -5.03
N THR A 41 2.75 13.43 -4.95
CA THR A 41 3.50 14.68 -4.78
C THR A 41 3.49 15.50 -6.08
N GLY A 42 3.41 16.81 -5.95
CA GLY A 42 3.62 17.77 -7.02
C GLY A 42 4.50 18.93 -6.53
N VAL A 43 4.77 19.89 -7.41
CA VAL A 43 5.69 21.01 -7.14
C VAL A 43 5.36 21.73 -5.83
N LYS A 44 4.09 22.05 -5.62
CA LYS A 44 3.65 22.85 -4.46
C LYS A 44 3.15 22.02 -3.28
N LYS A 45 2.64 20.80 -3.51
CA LYS A 45 1.95 20.00 -2.49
C LYS A 45 2.31 18.53 -2.58
N GLY A 46 2.53 17.91 -1.43
CA GLY A 46 2.69 16.48 -1.23
C GLY A 46 1.36 15.76 -1.06
N LEU A 47 1.45 14.50 -0.60
CA LEU A 47 0.31 13.70 -0.23
C LEU A 47 -0.23 14.15 1.14
N GLU A 48 -1.42 14.76 1.13
CA GLU A 48 -2.06 15.33 2.32
C GLU A 48 -2.80 14.28 3.16
N GLY A 49 -2.20 13.89 4.29
CA GLY A 49 -2.85 13.19 5.40
C GLY A 49 -2.83 11.66 5.30
N LEU A 50 -2.70 11.02 6.46
CA LEU A 50 -2.67 9.57 6.59
C LEU A 50 -3.95 8.90 6.06
N THR A 51 -5.10 9.55 6.19
CA THR A 51 -6.36 9.02 5.64
C THR A 51 -6.31 8.89 4.12
N LYS A 52 -5.77 9.90 3.42
CA LYS A 52 -5.67 9.82 1.96
C LYS A 52 -4.73 8.70 1.54
N LEU A 53 -3.56 8.62 2.18
CA LEU A 53 -2.59 7.55 1.94
C LEU A 53 -3.23 6.17 2.14
N ALA A 54 -3.89 5.97 3.29
CA ALA A 54 -4.51 4.69 3.63
C ALA A 54 -5.61 4.26 2.66
N LYS A 55 -6.39 5.21 2.13
CA LYS A 55 -7.46 4.90 1.15
C LYS A 55 -6.90 4.60 -0.24
N LEU A 56 -5.86 5.31 -0.66
CA LEU A 56 -5.19 5.02 -1.94
C LEU A 56 -4.46 3.67 -1.89
N ASP A 57 -3.73 3.40 -0.81
CA ASP A 57 -3.06 2.12 -0.60
C ASP A 57 -4.05 0.95 -0.49
N PHE A 58 -5.22 1.16 0.12
CA PHE A 58 -6.31 0.19 0.09
C PHE A 58 -6.70 -0.15 -1.36
N LEU A 59 -7.04 0.84 -2.18
CA LEU A 59 -7.45 0.57 -3.57
C LEU A 59 -6.34 -0.11 -4.39
N LEU A 60 -5.09 0.12 -4.05
CA LEU A 60 -3.95 -0.50 -4.72
C LEU A 60 -3.76 -1.97 -4.33
N ARG A 61 -3.93 -2.32 -3.03
CA ARG A 61 -3.82 -3.70 -2.51
C ARG A 61 -5.03 -4.58 -2.81
N TYR A 62 -6.19 -3.96 -3.04
CA TYR A 62 -7.42 -4.67 -3.38
C TYR A 62 -7.87 -4.26 -4.78
N PRO A 63 -7.16 -4.73 -5.83
CA PRO A 63 -7.46 -4.33 -7.20
C PRO A 63 -8.88 -4.75 -7.64
N ALA A 64 -9.47 -5.78 -7.04
CA ALA A 64 -10.90 -6.12 -7.23
C ALA A 64 -11.86 -5.02 -6.72
N MET A 65 -11.50 -4.32 -5.63
CA MET A 65 -12.29 -3.20 -5.11
C MET A 65 -12.13 -1.96 -5.99
N LEU A 66 -10.92 -1.71 -6.47
CA LEU A 66 -10.67 -0.67 -7.47
C LEU A 66 -11.43 -0.96 -8.78
N GLU A 67 -11.44 -2.21 -9.24
CA GLU A 67 -12.17 -2.65 -10.45
C GLU A 67 -13.66 -2.32 -10.36
N ARG A 68 -14.31 -2.54 -9.21
CA ARG A 68 -15.71 -2.17 -8.99
C ARG A 68 -15.96 -0.67 -9.11
N LEU A 69 -15.13 0.14 -8.46
CA LEU A 69 -15.24 1.61 -8.54
C LEU A 69 -15.02 2.13 -9.95
N LEU A 70 -14.06 1.56 -10.68
CA LEU A 70 -13.80 1.91 -12.08
C LEU A 70 -14.97 1.53 -12.99
N ALA A 71 -15.54 0.33 -12.82
CA ALA A 71 -16.65 -0.17 -13.63
C ALA A 71 -17.90 0.70 -13.48
N GLU A 72 -18.24 1.09 -12.25
CA GLU A 72 -19.37 1.98 -12.01
C GLU A 72 -19.16 3.40 -12.59
N ASP A 73 -17.91 3.86 -12.73
CA ASP A 73 -17.57 5.14 -13.37
C ASP A 73 -17.34 5.00 -14.90
N GLY A 74 -17.49 3.79 -15.46
CA GLY A 74 -17.23 3.51 -16.89
C GLY A 74 -15.76 3.68 -17.30
N ILE A 75 -14.83 3.57 -16.35
CA ILE A 75 -13.39 3.76 -16.59
C ILE A 75 -12.74 2.39 -16.89
N PRO A 76 -12.10 2.21 -18.05
CA PRO A 76 -11.39 0.98 -18.34
C PRO A 76 -10.04 0.92 -17.62
N TRP A 77 -9.57 -0.31 -17.36
CA TRP A 77 -8.20 -0.55 -16.93
C TRP A 77 -7.20 -0.22 -18.05
N PRO A 78 -6.02 0.36 -17.74
CA PRO A 78 -4.91 0.41 -18.67
C PRO A 78 -4.41 -0.99 -19.03
N ASP A 79 -3.84 -1.13 -20.23
CA ASP A 79 -3.32 -2.40 -20.72
C ASP A 79 -2.20 -2.96 -19.82
N GLY A 80 -2.39 -4.22 -19.41
CA GLY A 80 -1.49 -4.93 -18.51
C GLY A 80 -1.53 -4.44 -17.06
N ALA A 81 -2.53 -3.65 -16.67
CA ALA A 81 -2.75 -3.22 -15.29
C ALA A 81 -4.00 -3.86 -14.64
N GLN A 82 -4.76 -4.64 -15.42
CA GLN A 82 -5.93 -5.36 -14.97
C GLN A 82 -5.58 -6.28 -13.78
N PRO A 83 -6.52 -6.52 -12.85
CA PRO A 83 -6.38 -7.59 -11.87
C PRO A 83 -6.24 -8.94 -12.59
N THR A 84 -5.35 -9.79 -12.10
CA THR A 84 -5.26 -11.20 -12.48
C THR A 84 -6.45 -11.98 -11.91
N SER A 85 -6.72 -13.18 -12.42
CA SER A 85 -7.74 -14.06 -11.84
C SER A 85 -7.47 -14.38 -10.37
N ALA A 86 -6.19 -14.54 -10.00
CA ALA A 86 -5.78 -14.72 -8.61
C ALA A 86 -6.12 -13.48 -7.76
N GLU A 87 -5.80 -12.27 -8.21
CA GLU A 87 -6.10 -11.02 -7.47
C GLU A 87 -7.61 -10.71 -7.37
N ARG A 88 -8.45 -11.26 -8.26
CA ARG A 88 -9.91 -11.17 -8.14
C ARG A 88 -10.48 -12.12 -7.09
N LEU A 89 -9.86 -13.28 -6.93
CA LEU A 89 -10.29 -14.35 -6.03
C LEU A 89 -9.58 -14.32 -4.66
N SER A 90 -8.45 -13.61 -4.57
CA SER A 90 -7.61 -13.53 -3.39
C SER A 90 -7.48 -12.09 -2.88
N VAL A 91 -7.21 -12.00 -1.60
CA VAL A 91 -6.82 -10.79 -0.91
C VAL A 91 -5.29 -10.84 -0.82
N GLU A 92 -4.55 -9.92 -1.47
CA GLU A 92 -3.07 -9.92 -1.54
C GLU A 92 -2.39 -10.06 -0.17
N SER A 93 -3.04 -9.59 0.90
CA SER A 93 -2.55 -9.72 2.28
C SER A 93 -3.72 -9.91 3.27
N ARG A 94 -3.65 -10.92 4.13
CA ARG A 94 -4.59 -11.17 5.25
C ARG A 94 -4.91 -9.87 6.01
N MET A 95 -6.20 -9.56 6.16
CA MET A 95 -6.71 -8.27 6.64
C MET A 95 -6.85 -8.23 8.16
N THR A 96 -6.37 -7.17 8.82
CA THR A 96 -6.74 -6.85 10.22
C THR A 96 -7.35 -5.44 10.29
N ARG A 97 -8.63 -5.33 10.63
CA ARG A 97 -9.38 -4.05 10.65
C ARG A 97 -8.96 -3.16 11.84
N TYR A 98 -8.49 -1.94 11.56
CA TYR A 98 -8.32 -0.84 12.54
C TYR A 98 -9.08 0.43 12.10
N LYS A 99 -9.15 1.43 13.00
CA LYS A 99 -9.92 2.68 12.90
C LYS A 99 -9.63 3.48 11.61
N TYR A 100 -8.42 3.37 11.06
CA TYR A 100 -8.02 3.94 9.77
C TYR A 100 -7.61 2.85 8.76
N GLY A 101 -8.49 1.88 8.50
CA GLY A 101 -8.24 0.82 7.51
C GLY A 101 -7.16 -0.19 7.96
N PRO A 102 -6.89 -1.24 7.18
CA PRO A 102 -6.29 -2.47 7.70
C PRO A 102 -4.81 -2.41 8.14
N TRP A 103 -4.18 -1.23 8.21
CA TRP A 103 -2.73 -1.07 8.43
C TRP A 103 -2.35 0.13 9.33
N ASP A 104 -3.30 0.66 10.08
CA ASP A 104 -3.24 1.93 10.82
C ASP A 104 -1.93 2.21 11.59
N HIS A 105 -1.42 1.26 12.40
CA HIS A 105 -0.21 1.48 13.19
C HIS A 105 1.10 1.34 12.40
N ARG A 106 1.12 0.51 11.34
CA ARG A 106 2.34 0.17 10.60
C ARG A 106 2.77 1.29 9.64
N TYR A 107 1.86 2.19 9.26
CA TYR A 107 2.23 3.35 8.46
C TYR A 107 3.28 4.22 9.13
N TYR A 108 3.24 4.37 10.47
CA TYR A 108 4.27 5.15 11.16
C TYR A 108 5.65 4.51 11.02
N THR A 109 5.74 3.18 11.09
CA THR A 109 7.00 2.45 10.85
C THR A 109 7.48 2.59 9.41
N VAL A 110 6.57 2.40 8.44
CA VAL A 110 6.89 2.53 7.00
C VAL A 110 7.34 3.94 6.66
N LEU A 111 6.55 4.95 7.05
CA LEU A 111 6.88 6.36 6.80
C LEU A 111 8.15 6.77 7.55
N GLY A 112 8.32 6.32 8.80
CA GLY A 112 9.52 6.55 9.60
C GLY A 112 10.76 5.97 8.94
N SER A 113 10.68 4.74 8.44
CA SER A 113 11.76 4.08 7.69
C SER A 113 12.11 4.79 6.38
N LEU A 114 11.11 5.22 5.62
CA LEU A 114 11.33 6.00 4.38
C LEU A 114 11.97 7.35 4.69
N ALA A 115 11.52 8.05 5.72
CA ALA A 115 12.07 9.34 6.14
C ALA A 115 13.50 9.21 6.68
N ALA A 116 13.78 8.17 7.47
CA ALA A 116 15.11 7.90 8.01
C ALA A 116 16.17 7.63 6.92
N ARG A 117 15.72 7.21 5.72
CA ARG A 117 16.57 6.99 4.53
C ARG A 117 16.56 8.16 3.56
N ASP A 118 16.04 9.33 3.96
CA ASP A 118 15.92 10.51 3.10
C ASP A 118 15.11 10.25 1.81
N LEU A 119 14.14 9.32 1.82
CA LEU A 119 13.29 9.06 0.65
C LEU A 119 12.04 9.93 0.64
N ILE A 120 11.58 10.35 1.82
CA ILE A 120 10.46 11.27 1.98
C ILE A 120 10.75 12.31 3.06
N THR A 121 10.02 13.42 3.03
CA THR A 121 9.97 14.40 4.12
C THR A 121 8.55 14.60 4.61
N TYR A 122 8.43 14.96 5.89
CA TYR A 122 7.18 15.41 6.48
C TYR A 122 7.06 16.93 6.37
N GLY A 123 5.85 17.42 6.10
CA GLY A 123 5.52 18.84 6.09
C GLY A 123 4.07 19.08 6.52
N GLY A 124 3.58 20.28 6.22
CA GLY A 124 2.22 20.74 6.54
C GLY A 124 2.08 21.23 7.98
N THR A 125 1.28 22.29 8.17
CA THR A 125 0.99 22.87 9.49
C THR A 125 -0.19 22.17 10.19
N ASP A 126 -1.26 21.90 9.44
CA ASP A 126 -2.54 21.44 10.01
C ASP A 126 -2.79 19.94 9.80
N ARG A 127 -2.17 19.37 8.77
CA ARG A 127 -2.25 17.94 8.42
C ARG A 127 -0.89 17.47 7.97
N ALA A 128 -0.51 16.27 8.40
CA ALA A 128 0.72 15.63 7.93
C ALA A 128 0.73 15.57 6.40
N GLU A 129 1.69 16.26 5.78
CA GLU A 129 1.98 16.20 4.36
C GLU A 129 3.21 15.31 4.16
N PHE A 130 3.14 14.36 3.24
CA PHE A 130 4.29 13.54 2.86
C PHE A 130 4.78 13.96 1.49
N ARG A 131 6.07 14.28 1.37
CA ARG A 131 6.68 14.72 0.11
C ARG A 131 7.83 13.80 -0.28
N ILE A 132 7.97 13.55 -1.57
CA ILE A 132 9.14 12.86 -2.11
C ILE A 132 10.37 13.79 -2.05
N THR A 133 11.54 13.24 -1.74
CA THR A 133 12.83 13.92 -1.88
C THR A 133 13.42 13.66 -3.27
N ALA A 134 14.58 14.27 -3.59
CA ALA A 134 15.32 13.93 -4.79
C ALA A 134 15.77 12.45 -4.79
N SER A 135 16.33 11.98 -3.67
CA SER A 135 16.76 10.59 -3.46
C SER A 135 15.58 9.63 -3.58
N GLY A 136 14.43 9.98 -3.00
CA GLY A 136 13.19 9.23 -3.09
C GLY A 136 12.64 9.12 -4.50
N ALA A 137 12.68 10.21 -5.27
CA ALA A 137 12.22 10.22 -6.66
C ALA A 137 13.07 9.31 -7.55
N VAL A 138 14.40 9.30 -7.35
CA VAL A 138 15.30 8.37 -8.04
C VAL A 138 14.96 6.92 -7.68
N ALA A 139 14.80 6.63 -6.39
CA ALA A 139 14.42 5.28 -5.93
C ALA A 139 13.05 4.84 -6.47
N ALA A 140 12.07 5.73 -6.48
CA ALA A 140 10.73 5.47 -7.02
C ALA A 140 10.78 5.19 -8.54
N ALA A 141 11.57 5.96 -9.29
CA ALA A 141 11.76 5.74 -10.72
C ALA A 141 12.39 4.36 -11.00
N MET A 142 13.49 4.03 -10.29
CA MET A 142 14.14 2.73 -10.41
C MET A 142 13.21 1.57 -10.06
N LEU A 143 12.40 1.71 -9.01
CA LEU A 143 11.40 0.70 -8.63
C LEU A 143 10.38 0.52 -9.75
N ALA A 144 9.80 1.61 -10.28
CA ALA A 144 8.76 1.56 -11.30
C ALA A 144 9.20 0.88 -12.61
N GLU A 145 10.50 0.83 -12.88
CA GLU A 145 11.08 0.14 -14.06
C GLU A 145 11.23 -1.37 -13.88
N THR A 146 11.13 -1.88 -12.65
CA THR A 146 11.19 -3.33 -12.41
C THR A 146 9.89 -4.03 -12.83
N ASP A 147 10.01 -5.26 -13.33
CA ASP A 147 8.85 -6.05 -13.77
C ASP A 147 7.78 -6.17 -12.66
N GLU A 148 8.22 -6.42 -11.42
CA GLU A 148 7.35 -6.56 -10.24
C GLU A 148 6.52 -5.30 -9.96
N TRP A 149 7.11 -4.11 -10.11
CA TRP A 149 6.48 -2.85 -9.71
C TRP A 149 5.89 -2.05 -10.86
N SER A 150 6.20 -2.39 -12.11
CA SER A 150 5.69 -1.71 -13.30
C SER A 150 4.15 -1.72 -13.37
N VAL A 151 3.52 -2.85 -13.01
CA VAL A 151 2.06 -3.00 -12.92
C VAL A 151 1.51 -2.08 -11.83
N VAL A 152 2.14 -2.08 -10.65
CA VAL A 152 1.74 -1.23 -9.51
C VAL A 152 1.83 0.26 -9.88
N ALA A 153 2.90 0.67 -10.58
CA ALA A 153 3.08 2.05 -11.05
C ALA A 153 1.98 2.48 -12.04
N LYS A 154 1.56 1.58 -12.96
CA LYS A 154 0.41 1.83 -13.84
C LYS A 154 -0.89 2.03 -13.06
N ARG A 155 -1.16 1.17 -12.06
CA ARG A 155 -2.34 1.29 -11.18
C ARG A 155 -2.31 2.57 -10.36
N ILE A 156 -1.15 2.98 -9.85
CA ILE A 156 -0.96 4.25 -9.14
C ILE A 156 -1.22 5.45 -10.06
N THR A 157 -0.83 5.38 -11.33
CA THR A 157 -1.16 6.40 -12.33
C THR A 157 -2.67 6.50 -12.56
N LEU A 158 -3.36 5.36 -12.65
CA LEU A 158 -4.82 5.30 -12.75
C LEU A 158 -5.48 5.94 -11.51
N LEU A 159 -5.01 5.61 -10.31
CA LEU A 159 -5.47 6.22 -9.06
C LEU A 159 -5.25 7.73 -9.03
N LYS A 160 -4.08 8.21 -9.48
CA LYS A 160 -3.80 9.66 -9.55
C LYS A 160 -4.76 10.38 -10.49
N LYS A 161 -5.14 9.74 -11.61
CA LYS A 161 -6.05 10.32 -12.60
C LYS A 161 -7.50 10.39 -12.10
N HIS A 162 -8.01 9.35 -11.46
CA HIS A 162 -9.45 9.24 -11.15
C HIS A 162 -9.80 9.39 -9.65
N PHE A 163 -8.84 9.14 -8.76
CA PHE A 163 -9.04 9.09 -7.30
C PHE A 163 -8.18 10.09 -6.54
N ASN A 164 -7.64 11.14 -7.19
CA ASN A 164 -6.94 12.22 -6.50
C ASN A 164 -7.88 13.19 -5.78
N LYS A 165 -8.58 12.69 -4.76
CA LYS A 165 -9.54 13.43 -3.93
C LYS A 165 -8.97 13.65 -2.52
N SER A 166 -9.70 14.36 -1.66
CA SER A 166 -9.33 14.48 -0.24
C SER A 166 -9.48 13.14 0.49
N GLY A 167 -8.79 12.96 1.62
CA GLY A 167 -8.93 11.75 2.44
C GLY A 167 -10.37 11.50 2.89
N THR A 168 -11.11 12.56 3.27
CA THR A 168 -12.53 12.45 3.64
C THR A 168 -13.39 12.04 2.46
N THR A 169 -13.19 12.65 1.29
CA THR A 169 -13.94 12.31 0.08
C THR A 169 -13.69 10.87 -0.35
N LEU A 170 -12.44 10.40 -0.30
CA LEU A 170 -12.11 9.00 -0.58
C LEU A 170 -12.73 8.04 0.43
N LYS A 171 -12.71 8.40 1.72
CA LYS A 171 -13.35 7.61 2.77
C LYS A 171 -14.83 7.45 2.50
N THR A 172 -15.56 8.54 2.27
CA THR A 172 -16.99 8.53 1.98
C THR A 172 -17.28 7.72 0.73
N LEU A 173 -16.57 7.97 -0.38
CA LEU A 173 -16.73 7.23 -1.63
C LEU A 173 -16.59 5.72 -1.43
N ILE A 174 -15.54 5.27 -0.71
CA ILE A 174 -15.32 3.85 -0.43
C ILE A 174 -16.41 3.28 0.48
N TYR A 175 -16.91 4.04 1.45
CA TYR A 175 -17.92 3.57 2.39
C TYR A 175 -19.28 3.40 1.69
N ASP A 176 -19.62 4.33 0.80
CA ASP A 176 -20.91 4.35 0.11
C ASP A 176 -20.96 3.29 -1.01
N ARG A 177 -19.86 3.10 -1.74
CA ARG A 177 -19.83 2.26 -2.96
C ARG A 177 -19.28 0.86 -2.72
N LEU A 178 -18.55 0.65 -1.63
CA LEU A 178 -18.00 -0.65 -1.24
C LEU A 178 -18.43 -1.03 0.19
N PRO A 179 -19.74 -1.00 0.51
CA PRO A 179 -20.21 -1.26 1.87
C PRO A 179 -19.77 -2.63 2.39
N ASP A 180 -19.78 -3.66 1.54
CA ASP A 180 -19.33 -5.03 1.85
C ASP A 180 -17.82 -5.17 2.12
N ALA A 181 -17.02 -4.24 1.60
CA ALA A 181 -15.58 -4.17 1.90
C ALA A 181 -15.32 -3.45 3.24
N VAL A 182 -16.28 -2.64 3.70
CA VAL A 182 -16.17 -1.81 4.90
C VAL A 182 -16.91 -2.41 6.10
N ASP A 183 -18.04 -3.09 5.90
CA ASP A 183 -18.95 -3.64 6.93
C ASP A 183 -18.58 -5.04 7.44
N ARG A 184 -17.38 -5.53 7.12
CA ARG A 184 -16.92 -6.81 7.69
C ARG A 184 -16.71 -6.68 9.22
N PRO A 185 -17.16 -7.67 10.01
CA PRO A 185 -17.05 -7.65 11.47
C PRO A 185 -15.62 -7.40 11.96
N TRP A 186 -15.53 -6.79 13.14
CA TRP A 186 -14.26 -6.57 13.84
C TRP A 186 -13.60 -7.92 14.20
N ARG A 187 -12.27 -8.01 14.05
CA ARG A 187 -11.44 -9.16 14.47
C ARG A 187 -11.80 -10.51 13.84
N THR A 188 -12.08 -10.56 12.55
CA THR A 188 -12.01 -11.82 11.82
C THR A 188 -10.75 -11.83 10.98
N GLU A 189 -9.85 -12.76 11.28
CA GLU A 189 -8.70 -13.07 10.42
C GLU A 189 -9.24 -13.57 9.08
N ILE A 190 -8.79 -12.94 7.99
CA ILE A 190 -8.82 -13.54 6.65
C ILE A 190 -7.53 -14.30 6.51
#